data_AF-A0A7Z9ZEN1-F1
#
_entry.id   AF-A0A7Z9ZEN1-F1
#
_cell.length_a   1.000
_cell.length_b   1.000
_cell.length_c   1.000
_cell.angle_alpha   90.00
_cell.angle_beta   90.00
_cell.angle_gamma   90.00
#
_symmetry.space_group_name_H-M   'P 1'
#
loop_
_entity.id
_entity.type
_entity.pdbx_description
1 polymer ?
#
loop_
_entity_poly.entity_id
_entity_poly.type
_entity_poly.pdbx_seq_one_letter_code
_entity_poly.pdbx_strand_id
1 'polypeptide(L)'
;MAITVHIPTPLRRLTAGQPRVEAEGSSVVALIEDLETRFPGLKEQLCQGDGRIKHHINVFVNGQEIRSLQGEETSLHDGDEVAFIPAMAGGATQIHLASRGSARSEHETWTDHHGQGTDARPGQDQALPAVHSRGSRRALSVLPPGYI
;
A
#
# COMPACT_ATOMS: atom_id res chain seq x y z
N MET A 1 -6.83 -0.34 -19.90
CA MET A 1 -5.72 -1.09 -19.27
C MET A 1 -5.59 -0.61 -17.84
N ALA A 2 -6.05 -1.37 -16.86
CA ALA A 2 -6.22 -0.90 -15.48
C ALA A 2 -4.92 -1.05 -14.68
N ILE A 3 -4.31 0.08 -14.30
CA ILE A 3 -3.11 0.15 -13.47
C ILE A 3 -3.51 0.72 -12.10
N THR A 4 -3.05 0.06 -11.04
CA THR A 4 -3.32 0.53 -9.67
C THR A 4 -2.24 1.50 -9.24
N VAL A 5 -2.62 2.74 -8.93
CA VAL A 5 -1.69 3.79 -8.52
C VAL A 5 -1.82 4.10 -7.04
N HIS A 6 -0.73 3.94 -6.30
CA HIS A 6 -0.64 4.25 -4.88
C HIS A 6 -0.30 5.73 -4.66
N ILE A 7 -1.20 6.42 -3.98
CA ILE A 7 -1.13 7.86 -3.76
C ILE A 7 -0.55 8.16 -2.37
N PRO A 8 0.61 8.85 -2.29
CA PRO A 8 1.22 9.19 -1.01
C PRO A 8 0.33 10.16 -0.24
N THR A 9 0.39 10.06 1.09
CA THR A 9 -0.49 10.78 2.03
C THR A 9 -0.66 12.28 1.72
N PRO A 10 0.40 13.06 1.39
CA PRO A 10 0.25 14.48 1.08
C PRO A 10 -0.62 14.75 -0.16
N LEU A 11 -0.62 13.84 -1.14
CA LEU A 11 -1.33 13.99 -2.41
C LEU A 11 -2.76 13.48 -2.36
N ARG A 12 -3.14 12.76 -1.31
CA ARG A 12 -4.51 12.21 -1.17
C ARG A 12 -5.59 13.29 -1.16
N ARG A 13 -5.25 14.55 -0.84
CA ARG A 13 -6.21 15.67 -0.94
C ARG A 13 -6.71 15.88 -2.38
N LEU A 14 -5.89 15.57 -3.37
CA LEU A 14 -6.23 15.69 -4.79
C LEU A 14 -7.05 14.49 -5.30
N THR A 15 -6.96 13.34 -4.64
CA THR A 15 -7.66 12.11 -5.00
C THR A 15 -8.88 11.81 -4.12
N ALA A 16 -9.52 12.85 -3.58
CA ALA A 16 -10.67 12.73 -2.68
C ALA A 16 -10.43 11.83 -1.44
N GLY A 17 -9.18 11.77 -0.95
CA GLY A 17 -8.76 10.95 0.18
C GLY A 17 -8.37 9.51 -0.19
N GLN A 18 -8.48 9.12 -1.46
CA GLN A 18 -8.25 7.74 -1.88
C GLN A 18 -6.76 7.40 -1.86
N PRO A 19 -6.35 6.32 -1.16
CA PRO A 19 -4.96 5.88 -1.10
C PRO A 19 -4.51 5.15 -2.36
N ARG A 20 -5.47 4.65 -3.16
CA ARG A 20 -5.26 3.96 -4.43
C ARG A 20 -6.27 4.50 -5.43
N VAL A 21 -5.83 4.72 -6.65
CA VAL A 21 -6.68 5.13 -7.77
C VAL A 21 -6.35 4.27 -8.97
N GLU A 22 -7.34 4.04 -9.83
CA GLU A 22 -7.12 3.37 -11.10
C GLU A 22 -6.79 4.40 -12.17
N ALA A 23 -5.80 4.08 -12.99
CA ALA A 23 -5.33 4.90 -14.10
C ALA A 23 -4.96 4.01 -15.29
N GLU A 24 -4.83 4.61 -16.47
CA GLU A 24 -4.47 3.91 -17.70
C GLU A 24 -3.28 4.60 -18.37
N GLY A 25 -2.36 3.80 -18.94
CA GLY A 25 -1.22 4.34 -19.67
C GLY A 25 -0.23 3.26 -20.07
N SER A 26 0.38 3.40 -21.26
CA SER A 26 1.37 2.43 -21.76
C SER A 26 2.76 2.62 -21.14
N SER A 27 3.01 3.76 -20.49
CA SER A 27 4.27 4.10 -19.82
C SER A 27 4.02 4.97 -18.59
N VAL A 28 5.05 5.16 -17.76
CA VAL A 28 4.95 6.03 -16.58
C VAL A 28 4.61 7.48 -16.96
N VAL A 29 5.16 8.02 -18.05
CA VAL A 29 4.76 9.33 -18.57
C VAL A 29 3.27 9.36 -18.92
N ALA A 30 2.79 8.38 -19.70
CA ALA A 30 1.38 8.34 -20.11
C ALA A 30 0.43 8.18 -18.91
N LEU A 31 0.83 7.39 -17.91
CA LEU A 31 0.10 7.22 -16.66
C LEU A 31 -0.05 8.56 -15.91
N ILE A 32 1.02 9.37 -15.84
CA ILE A 32 0.98 10.68 -15.18
C ILE A 32 0.05 11.64 -15.92
N GLU A 33 -0.01 11.58 -17.25
CA GLU A 33 -0.94 12.41 -18.04
C GLU A 33 -2.41 12.02 -17.85
N ASP A 34 -2.70 10.73 -17.80
CA ASP A 34 -4.04 10.22 -17.48
C ASP A 34 -4.45 10.59 -16.04
N LEU A 35 -3.53 10.48 -15.08
CA LEU A 35 -3.75 10.90 -13.71
C LEU A 35 -4.04 12.40 -13.58
N GLU A 36 -3.37 13.26 -14.37
CA GLU A 36 -3.65 14.70 -14.41
C GLU A 36 -5.06 14.99 -14.96
N THR A 37 -5.47 14.24 -15.98
CA THR A 37 -6.81 14.37 -16.58
C THR A 37 -7.90 13.99 -15.58
N ARG A 38 -7.67 12.97 -14.74
CA ARG A 38 -8.60 12.52 -13.70
C ARG A 38 -8.54 13.38 -12.43
N PHE A 39 -7.35 13.83 -12.06
CA PHE A 39 -7.06 14.56 -10.83
C PHE A 39 -6.16 15.77 -11.14
N PRO A 40 -6.76 16.91 -11.54
CA PRO A 40 -6.01 18.11 -11.89
C PRO A 40 -5.09 18.59 -10.76
N GLY A 41 -3.85 18.95 -11.13
CA GLY A 41 -2.80 19.38 -10.20
C GLY A 41 -1.95 18.25 -9.61
N LEU A 42 -2.25 16.97 -9.91
CA LEU A 42 -1.43 15.85 -9.45
C LEU A 42 -0.06 15.85 -10.15
N LYS A 43 -0.02 16.12 -11.46
CA LYS A 43 1.22 16.19 -12.24
C LYS A 43 2.13 17.31 -11.73
N GLU A 44 1.59 18.46 -11.33
CA GLU A 44 2.39 19.56 -10.77
C GLU A 44 3.05 19.17 -9.44
N GLN A 45 2.46 18.25 -8.69
CA GLN A 45 3.06 17.74 -7.45
C GLN A 45 4.15 16.71 -7.73
N LEU A 46 3.99 15.85 -8.74
CA LEU A 46 4.90 14.74 -9.07
C LEU A 46 6.05 15.14 -10.01
N CYS A 47 5.78 16.01 -10.99
CA CYS A 47 6.69 16.43 -12.05
C CYS A 47 7.09 17.90 -11.92
N GLN A 48 8.21 18.25 -12.55
CA GLN A 48 8.68 19.62 -12.75
C GLN A 48 8.02 20.24 -13.99
N GLY A 49 8.23 21.54 -14.21
CA GLY A 49 7.69 22.25 -15.38
C GLY A 49 8.07 21.63 -16.72
N ASP A 50 9.22 20.95 -16.79
CA ASP A 50 9.72 20.26 -17.97
C ASP A 50 9.14 18.84 -18.16
N GLY A 51 8.16 18.43 -17.36
CA GLY A 51 7.53 17.11 -17.43
C GLY A 51 8.26 15.99 -16.70
N ARG A 52 9.52 16.20 -16.31
CA ARG A 52 10.34 15.22 -15.57
C ARG A 52 9.88 15.04 -14.13
N ILE A 53 9.90 13.80 -13.63
CA ILE A 53 9.59 13.48 -12.24
C ILE A 53 10.56 14.20 -11.30
N LYS A 54 10.05 14.78 -10.20
CA LYS A 54 10.87 15.49 -9.21
C LYS A 54 11.85 14.53 -8.52
N HIS A 55 13.08 14.98 -8.27
CA HIS A 55 14.14 14.14 -7.67
C HIS A 55 13.79 13.57 -6.29
N HIS A 56 12.92 14.25 -5.53
CA HIS A 56 12.45 13.83 -4.22
C HIS A 56 11.23 12.89 -4.27
N ILE A 57 10.78 12.47 -5.47
CA ILE A 57 9.76 11.45 -5.65
C ILE A 57 10.43 10.23 -6.26
N ASN A 58 10.36 9.12 -5.53
CA ASN A 58 10.77 7.81 -6.03
C ASN A 58 9.53 7.12 -6.58
N VAL A 59 9.66 6.52 -7.76
CA VAL A 59 8.56 5.82 -8.43
C VAL A 59 8.92 4.35 -8.55
N PHE A 60 7.98 3.51 -8.15
CA PHE A 60 8.11 2.06 -8.18
C PHE A 60 7.02 1.47 -9.06
N VAL A 61 7.39 0.52 -9.91
CA VAL A 61 6.49 -0.32 -10.71
C VAL A 61 6.63 -1.74 -10.20
N ASN A 62 5.55 -2.33 -9.68
CA ASN A 62 5.54 -3.66 -9.06
C ASN A 62 6.66 -3.86 -8.01
N GLY A 63 6.97 -2.80 -7.26
CA GLY A 63 8.03 -2.79 -6.23
C GLY A 63 9.46 -2.58 -6.75
N GLN A 64 9.66 -2.38 -8.06
CA GLN A 64 10.96 -2.07 -8.66
C GLN A 64 11.08 -0.58 -8.97
N GLU A 65 12.19 0.07 -8.59
CA GLU A 65 12.41 1.50 -8.85
C GLU A 65 12.61 1.76 -10.35
N ILE A 66 11.89 2.72 -10.92
CA ILE A 66 11.98 3.03 -12.35
C ILE A 66 13.38 3.48 -12.80
N ARG A 67 14.19 4.01 -11.87
CA ARG A 67 15.58 4.42 -12.15
C ARG A 67 16.50 3.25 -12.47
N SER A 68 16.15 2.05 -12.02
CA SER A 68 16.82 0.79 -12.40
C SER A 68 16.21 0.13 -13.64
N LEU A 69 15.12 0.70 -14.18
CA LEU A 69 14.43 0.27 -15.39
C LEU A 69 14.71 1.26 -16.54
N GLN A 70 13.67 1.76 -17.20
CA GLN A 70 13.75 2.73 -18.31
C GLN A 70 13.36 4.15 -17.86
N GLY A 71 13.36 4.42 -16.55
CA GLY A 71 12.94 5.71 -16.01
C GLY A 71 11.47 6.01 -16.30
N GLU A 72 11.20 7.24 -16.72
CA GLU A 72 9.86 7.72 -17.07
C GLU A 72 9.27 7.02 -18.31
N GLU A 73 10.11 6.44 -19.17
CA GLU A 73 9.69 5.65 -20.33
C GLU A 73 9.40 4.18 -20.01
N THR A 74 9.48 3.77 -18.74
CA THR A 74 9.17 2.40 -18.32
C THR A 74 7.77 2.00 -18.78
N SER A 75 7.71 0.93 -19.58
CA SER A 75 6.46 0.39 -20.11
C SER A 75 5.63 -0.25 -19.00
N LEU A 76 4.33 0.01 -19.02
CA LEU A 76 3.35 -0.51 -18.06
C LEU A 76 2.39 -1.48 -18.76
N HIS A 77 1.86 -2.43 -18.00
CA HIS A 77 0.93 -3.45 -18.46
C HIS A 77 -0.34 -3.48 -17.60
N ASP A 78 -1.37 -4.18 -18.08
CA ASP A 78 -2.62 -4.38 -17.35
C ASP A 78 -2.38 -5.08 -16.01
N GLY A 79 -2.92 -4.53 -14.93
CA GLY A 79 -2.77 -5.07 -13.58
C GLY A 79 -1.47 -4.67 -12.87
N ASP A 80 -0.62 -3.84 -13.48
CA ASP A 80 0.58 -3.31 -12.81
C ASP A 80 0.21 -2.39 -11.62
N GLU A 81 1.08 -2.38 -10.61
CA GLU A 81 1.00 -1.47 -9.48
C GLU A 81 2.10 -0.42 -9.56
N VAL A 82 1.72 0.86 -9.51
CA VAL A 82 2.66 1.99 -9.51
C VAL A 82 2.55 2.75 -8.19
N ALA A 83 3.69 3.06 -7.56
CA ALA A 83 3.72 3.80 -6.31
C ALA A 83 4.63 5.02 -6.38
N PHE A 84 4.09 6.17 -5.94
CA PHE A 84 4.83 7.40 -5.77
C PHE A 84 5.21 7.57 -4.29
N ILE A 85 6.51 7.55 -3.99
CA ILE A 85 7.04 7.63 -2.62
C ILE A 85 7.89 8.90 -2.48
N PRO A 86 7.47 9.87 -1.66
CA PRO A 86 8.32 11.00 -1.31
C PRO A 86 9.55 10.52 -0.55
N ALA A 87 10.74 11.01 -0.93
CA ALA A 87 12.02 10.68 -0.29
C ALA A 87 12.07 11.07 1.20
N MET A 88 11.12 11.89 1.68
CA MET A 88 10.99 12.30 3.08
C MET A 88 10.01 11.45 3.90
N ALA A 89 9.46 10.35 3.36
CA ALA A 89 8.51 9.48 4.06
C ALA A 89 9.20 8.60 5.12
N GLY A 90 9.82 9.21 6.14
CA GLY A 90 10.44 8.53 7.30
C GLY A 90 9.45 8.08 8.38
N GLY A 91 8.13 8.20 8.15
CA GLY A 91 7.08 7.85 9.11
C GLY A 91 6.22 6.68 8.62
N ALA A 92 6.46 5.48 9.16
CA ALA A 92 5.59 4.29 9.26
C ALA A 92 4.57 3.99 8.14
N THR A 93 4.80 4.41 6.89
CA THR A 93 3.92 4.07 5.76
C THR A 93 4.37 2.72 5.22
N GLN A 94 3.80 1.64 5.75
CA GLN A 94 3.92 0.32 5.14
C GLN A 94 3.12 0.34 3.82
N ILE A 95 3.81 0.54 2.71
CA ILE A 95 3.22 0.35 1.38
C ILE A 95 3.38 -1.14 1.05
N HIS A 96 2.35 -1.92 1.32
CA HIS A 96 2.26 -3.28 0.78
C HIS A 96 1.84 -3.14 -0.70
N LEU A 97 2.83 -3.14 -1.58
CA LEU A 97 2.62 -3.38 -3.01
C LEU A 97 2.34 -4.87 -3.10
N ALA A 98 1.12 -5.25 -3.47
CA ALA A 98 0.76 -6.64 -3.55
C ALA A 98 1.48 -7.21 -4.78
N SER A 99 2.66 -7.79 -4.56
CA SER A 99 3.34 -8.58 -5.58
C SER A 99 2.45 -9.78 -5.92
N ARG A 100 1.60 -9.63 -6.92
CA ARG A 100 0.93 -10.76 -7.56
C ARG A 100 1.97 -11.51 -8.39
N GLY A 101 2.81 -12.26 -7.68
CA GLY A 101 3.57 -13.36 -8.27
C GLY A 101 2.58 -14.32 -8.91
N SER A 102 2.79 -14.54 -10.21
CA SER A 102 2.12 -15.51 -11.07
C SER A 102 1.72 -16.79 -10.31
N ALA A 103 0.42 -16.94 -10.05
CA ALA A 103 -0.15 -18.21 -9.65
C ALA A 103 -0.24 -19.09 -10.90
N ARG A 104 0.85 -19.80 -11.21
CA ARG A 104 0.79 -20.99 -12.06
C ARG A 104 0.70 -22.21 -11.15
N SER A 105 -0.52 -22.71 -11.05
CA SER A 105 -0.90 -24.00 -10.53
C SER A 105 -0.29 -25.14 -11.34
N GLU A 106 0.50 -26.01 -10.70
CA GLU A 106 0.71 -27.39 -11.15
C GLU A 106 0.66 -28.35 -9.95
N HIS A 107 -0.51 -28.95 -9.80
CA HIS A 107 -0.85 -30.30 -9.35
C HIS A 107 0.33 -31.23 -8.98
N GLU A 108 0.82 -31.19 -7.74
CA GLU A 108 1.58 -32.30 -7.19
C GLU A 108 0.61 -33.29 -6.52
N THR A 109 0.49 -34.42 -7.19
CA THR A 109 -0.35 -35.55 -6.80
C THR A 109 0.25 -36.22 -5.57
N TRP A 110 -0.55 -36.23 -4.51
CA TRP A 110 -0.35 -37.00 -3.29
C TRP A 110 -0.07 -38.46 -3.65
N THR A 111 1.17 -38.91 -3.47
CA THR A 111 1.48 -40.34 -3.33
C THR A 111 1.88 -40.58 -1.89
N ASP A 112 0.88 -41.02 -1.12
CA ASP A 112 1.02 -41.57 0.22
C ASP A 112 1.92 -42.79 0.09
N HIS A 113 2.97 -42.92 0.91
CA HIS A 113 3.37 -44.20 1.50
C HIS A 113 4.55 -44.03 2.47
N HIS A 114 4.39 -44.72 3.60
CA HIS A 114 5.35 -45.07 4.64
C HIS A 114 5.56 -44.10 5.81
N GLY A 115 5.23 -44.60 7.00
CA GLY A 115 6.18 -44.53 8.10
C GLY A 115 5.62 -44.24 9.48
N GLN A 116 4.94 -45.23 10.06
CA GLN A 116 4.89 -45.57 11.48
C GLN A 116 5.66 -44.63 12.45
N GLY A 117 4.93 -43.99 13.37
CA GLY A 117 5.50 -43.29 14.52
C GLY A 117 4.46 -43.17 15.62
N THR A 118 4.70 -43.90 16.69
CA THR A 118 3.82 -44.17 17.83
C THR A 118 3.70 -43.00 18.80
N ASP A 119 2.55 -42.96 19.49
CA ASP A 119 2.38 -42.60 20.91
C ASP A 119 2.64 -41.15 21.36
N ALA A 120 1.55 -40.43 21.67
CA ALA A 120 1.33 -39.82 22.99
C ALA A 120 -0.05 -39.12 23.05
N ARG A 121 -0.86 -39.51 24.03
CA ARG A 121 -2.16 -38.94 24.38
C ARG A 121 -2.05 -37.63 25.18
N PRO A 122 -3.13 -36.84 25.28
CA PRO A 122 -3.12 -35.47 25.78
C PRO A 122 -3.36 -35.39 27.30
N GLY A 123 -2.76 -34.39 27.93
CA GLY A 123 -3.04 -33.89 29.28
C GLY A 123 -2.24 -32.60 29.47
N GLN A 124 -2.66 -31.54 30.15
CA GLN A 124 -3.75 -31.34 31.11
C GLN A 124 -4.09 -29.83 31.03
N ASP A 125 -5.37 -29.48 30.91
CA ASP A 125 -6.14 -28.82 31.97
C ASP A 125 -5.28 -28.18 33.09
N GLN A 126 -5.25 -26.84 33.12
CA GLN A 126 -5.37 -26.13 34.39
C GLN A 126 -5.91 -24.71 34.18
N ALA A 127 -7.01 -24.50 34.87
CA ALA A 127 -7.89 -23.36 34.85
C ALA A 127 -7.50 -22.34 35.95
N LEU A 128 -7.79 -21.05 35.67
CA LEU A 128 -8.22 -19.97 36.60
C LEU A 128 -7.18 -19.28 37.52
N PRO A 129 -7.49 -18.10 38.12
CA PRO A 129 -8.59 -17.16 37.87
C PRO A 129 -8.17 -15.68 37.71
N ALA A 130 -9.18 -14.88 37.35
CA ALA A 130 -9.23 -13.43 37.28
C ALA A 130 -8.73 -12.69 38.54
N VAL A 131 -7.99 -11.60 38.32
CA VAL A 131 -7.82 -10.51 39.29
C VAL A 131 -8.68 -9.33 38.87
N HIS A 132 -9.69 -9.06 39.70
CA HIS A 132 -10.37 -7.78 39.76
C HIS A 132 -9.47 -6.77 40.46
N SER A 133 -9.29 -5.58 39.90
CA SER A 133 -8.98 -4.39 40.70
C SER A 133 -9.82 -3.21 40.22
N ARG A 134 -10.63 -2.75 41.18
CA ARG A 134 -11.59 -1.65 41.13
C ARG A 134 -10.90 -0.29 41.01
N GLY A 135 -11.67 0.65 40.44
CA GLY A 135 -11.75 2.06 40.88
C GLY A 135 -10.63 2.96 40.36
N SER A 136 -10.84 4.26 40.12
CA SER A 136 -11.92 5.14 40.52
C SER A 136 -11.75 6.48 39.78
N ARG A 137 -12.87 7.14 39.46
CA ARG A 137 -13.07 8.61 39.37
C ARG A 137 -12.40 9.35 38.20
N ARG A 138 -13.20 9.88 37.27
CA ARG A 138 -13.89 11.20 37.27
C ARG A 138 -12.92 12.39 37.11
N ALA A 139 -13.03 13.08 35.97
CA ALA A 139 -13.02 14.53 35.85
C ALA A 139 -13.53 14.88 34.44
N LEU A 140 -14.80 15.25 34.31
CA LEU A 140 -15.29 16.63 34.21
C LEU A 140 -15.05 17.26 32.84
N SER A 141 -16.09 17.18 32.01
CA SER A 141 -16.40 18.08 30.92
C SER A 141 -16.49 19.53 31.42
N VAL A 142 -15.73 20.44 30.82
CA VAL A 142 -16.03 21.87 30.82
C VAL A 142 -15.74 22.41 29.41
N LEU A 143 -16.81 22.66 28.66
CA LEU A 143 -16.86 23.64 27.58
C LEU A 143 -17.23 25.00 28.21
N PRO A 144 -16.85 26.12 27.56
CA PRO A 144 -17.93 27.00 27.09
C PRO A 144 -17.69 27.59 25.68
N PRO A 145 -18.75 28.13 25.06
CA PRO A 145 -18.78 28.59 23.67
C PRO A 145 -18.36 30.06 23.52
N GLY A 146 -17.92 30.44 22.32
CA GLY A 146 -17.71 31.84 21.94
C GLY A 146 -17.75 31.99 20.44
N TYR A 147 -18.94 32.22 19.90
CA TYR A 147 -19.19 32.58 18.51
C TYR A 147 -19.93 33.91 18.51
N ILE A 148 -19.23 35.00 18.21
CA ILE A 148 -19.74 36.25 17.64
C ILE A 148 -18.61 36.84 16.80
#